data_AF-A0A1M4YH89-F1
#
_entry.id   AF-A0A1M4YH89-F1
#
_cell.length_a   1.000
_cell.length_b   1.000
_cell.length_c   1.000
_cell.angle_alpha   90.00
_cell.angle_beta   90.00
_cell.angle_gamma   90.00
#
_symmetry.space_group_name_H-M   'P 1'
#
loop_
_entity.id
_entity.type
_entity.pdbx_description
1 polymer ?
#
loop_
_entity_poly.entity_id
_entity_poly.type
_entity_poly.pdbx_seq_one_letter_code
_entity_poly.pdbx_strand_id
1 'polypeptide(L)'
;MSERKKEVTVEIDTSLYSAIEEYSASAGVSERNVLNYLVSNSLDEFSSNYYHLKKGYIEMGKINLEISNAFTASENEALIYIQEE
;
A
#
# COMPACT_ATOMS: atom_id res chain seq x y z
N MET A 1 -25.01 19.88 2.12
CA MET A 1 -24.75 19.30 0.78
C MET A 1 -25.01 17.81 0.88
N SER A 2 -25.88 17.24 0.04
CA SER A 2 -26.18 15.80 0.07
C SER A 2 -24.92 15.02 -0.32
N GLU A 3 -24.34 14.26 0.61
CA GLU A 3 -23.27 13.32 0.30
C GLU A 3 -23.81 12.31 -0.70
N ARG A 4 -23.39 12.44 -1.96
CA ARG A 4 -23.75 11.49 -3.01
C ARG A 4 -23.15 10.13 -2.62
N LYS A 5 -24.00 9.23 -2.12
CA LYS A 5 -23.66 7.83 -1.93
C LYS A 5 -23.22 7.27 -3.27
N LYS A 6 -22.00 6.74 -3.32
CA LYS A 6 -21.48 5.99 -4.46
C LYS A 6 -21.74 4.51 -4.21
N GLU A 7 -22.14 3.81 -5.24
CA GLU A 7 -22.34 2.36 -5.22
C GLU A 7 -21.28 1.72 -6.11
N VAL A 8 -20.76 0.58 -5.65
CA VAL A 8 -19.75 -0.20 -6.35
C VAL A 8 -20.17 -1.66 -6.25
N THR A 9 -20.05 -2.37 -7.37
CA THR A 9 -20.20 -3.82 -7.43
C THR A 9 -18.81 -4.43 -7.59
N VAL A 10 -18.51 -5.46 -6.80
CA VAL A 10 -17.23 -6.17 -6.84
C VAL A 10 -17.49 -7.68 -6.91
N GLU A 11 -16.56 -8.40 -7.53
CA GLU A 11 -16.49 -9.85 -7.45
C GLU A 11 -15.50 -10.21 -6.34
N ILE A 12 -15.90 -11.12 -5.44
CA ILE A 12 -15.06 -11.62 -4.35
C ILE A 12 -15.21 -13.13 -4.24
N ASP A 13 -14.22 -13.78 -3.65
CA ASP A 13 -14.26 -15.22 -3.41
C ASP A 13 -15.43 -15.60 -2.52
N THR A 14 -16.11 -16.71 -2.87
CA THR A 14 -17.26 -17.23 -2.11
C THR A 14 -16.91 -17.45 -0.64
N SER A 15 -15.72 -17.97 -0.34
CA SER A 15 -15.26 -18.19 1.03
C SER A 15 -15.15 -16.89 1.83
N LEU A 16 -14.70 -15.81 1.19
CA LEU A 16 -14.59 -14.50 1.82
C LEU A 16 -15.98 -13.92 2.09
N TYR A 17 -16.89 -14.01 1.13
CA TYR A 17 -18.26 -13.55 1.30
C TYR A 17 -18.97 -14.32 2.44
N SER A 18 -18.82 -15.64 2.50
CA SER A 18 -19.38 -16.45 3.59
C SER A 18 -18.84 -16.05 4.97
N ALA A 19 -17.57 -15.70 5.08
CA ALA A 19 -17.01 -15.21 6.34
C ALA A 19 -17.63 -13.85 6.76
N ILE A 20 -17.91 -12.96 5.79
CA ILE A 20 -18.60 -11.70 6.05
C ILE A 20 -20.04 -11.94 6.50
N GLU A 21 -20.76 -12.89 5.87
CA GLU A 21 -22.11 -13.28 6.27
C GLU A 21 -22.14 -13.85 7.69
N GLU A 22 -21.24 -14.76 8.02
CA GLU A 22 -21.14 -15.39 9.34
C GLU A 22 -20.84 -14.36 10.45
N TYR A 23 -19.90 -13.44 10.19
CA TYR A 23 -19.61 -12.35 11.11
C TYR A 23 -20.81 -11.40 11.27
N SER A 24 -21.46 -11.04 10.17
CA SER A 24 -22.64 -10.16 10.19
C SER A 24 -23.77 -10.77 11.00
N ALA A 25 -24.02 -12.07 10.83
CA ALA A 25 -25.04 -12.82 11.57
C ALA A 25 -24.72 -12.93 13.07
N SER A 26 -23.46 -13.21 13.43
CA SER A 26 -23.04 -13.35 14.82
C SER A 26 -22.98 -12.02 15.59
N ALA A 27 -22.53 -10.94 14.93
CA ALA A 27 -22.39 -9.63 15.54
C ALA A 27 -23.67 -8.78 15.50
N GLY A 28 -24.68 -9.18 14.70
CA GLY A 28 -25.90 -8.40 14.51
C GLY A 28 -25.68 -7.09 13.76
N VAL A 29 -24.68 -7.04 12.88
CA VAL A 29 -24.29 -5.86 12.10
C VAL A 29 -24.52 -6.15 10.62
N SER A 30 -24.90 -5.14 9.84
CA SER A 30 -25.09 -5.34 8.39
C SER A 30 -23.76 -5.57 7.68
N GLU A 31 -23.77 -6.41 6.64
CA GLU A 31 -22.62 -6.66 5.76
C GLU A 31 -22.04 -5.35 5.22
N ARG A 32 -22.91 -4.39 4.87
CA ARG A 32 -22.49 -3.05 4.43
C ARG A 32 -21.62 -2.35 5.47
N ASN A 33 -22.01 -2.40 6.76
CA ASN A 33 -21.25 -1.76 7.82
C ASN A 33 -19.92 -2.49 8.06
N VAL A 34 -19.92 -3.83 7.98
CA VAL A 34 -18.71 -4.65 8.06
C VAL A 34 -17.75 -4.28 6.93
N LEU A 35 -18.22 -4.26 5.68
CA LEU A 35 -17.43 -3.88 4.51
C LEU A 35 -16.90 -2.45 4.60
N ASN A 36 -17.75 -1.49 4.96
CA ASN A 36 -17.32 -0.10 5.15
C ASN A 36 -16.21 0.02 6.19
N TYR A 37 -16.33 -0.69 7.30
CA TYR A 37 -15.33 -0.70 8.36
C TYR A 37 -14.01 -1.31 7.87
N LEU A 38 -14.07 -2.51 7.27
CA LEU A 38 -12.89 -3.22 6.77
C LEU A 38 -12.14 -2.41 5.70
N VAL A 39 -12.86 -1.83 4.76
CA VAL A 39 -12.27 -1.00 3.69
C VAL A 39 -11.67 0.27 4.27
N SER A 40 -12.36 0.97 5.17
CA SER A 40 -11.86 2.21 5.76
C SER A 40 -10.60 1.96 6.59
N ASN A 41 -10.61 0.96 7.48
CA ASN A 41 -9.43 0.61 8.27
C ASN A 41 -8.25 0.20 7.41
N SER A 42 -8.48 -0.61 6.36
CA SER A 42 -7.41 -1.03 5.45
C SER A 42 -6.80 0.16 4.70
N LEU A 43 -7.63 1.10 4.25
CA LEU A 43 -7.17 2.31 3.57
C LEU A 43 -6.41 3.25 4.51
N ASP A 44 -6.86 3.38 5.76
CA ASP A 44 -6.19 4.20 6.77
C ASP A 44 -4.81 3.63 7.12
N GLU A 45 -4.71 2.31 7.30
CA GLU A 45 -3.44 1.63 7.54
C GLU A 45 -2.49 1.78 6.35
N PHE A 46 -2.99 1.52 5.13
CA PHE A 46 -2.20 1.69 3.91
C PHE A 46 -1.72 3.13 3.74
N SER A 47 -2.60 4.10 3.98
CA SER A 47 -2.27 5.53 3.86
C SER A 47 -1.22 5.95 4.88
N SER A 48 -1.31 5.45 6.12
CA SER A 48 -0.33 5.68 7.16
C SER A 48 1.04 5.13 6.77
N ASN A 49 1.10 3.86 6.36
CA ASN A 49 2.34 3.20 5.94
C ASN A 49 2.96 3.91 4.74
N TYR A 50 2.16 4.25 3.73
CA TYR A 50 2.61 4.99 2.57
C TYR A 50 3.14 6.38 2.93
N TYR A 51 2.46 7.10 3.84
CA TYR A 51 2.90 8.39 4.33
C TYR A 51 4.27 8.32 5.00
N HIS A 52 4.47 7.33 5.89
CA HIS A 52 5.74 7.13 6.58
C HIS A 52 6.88 6.76 5.62
N LEU A 53 6.62 5.86 4.67
CA LEU A 53 7.59 5.47 3.65
C LEU A 53 8.00 6.67 2.79
N LYS A 54 7.01 7.42 2.28
CA LYS A 54 7.24 8.63 1.48
C LYS A 54 8.06 9.66 2.26
N LYS A 55 7.72 9.89 3.53
CA LYS A 55 8.44 10.83 4.39
C LYS A 55 9.90 10.40 4.58
N GLY A 56 10.15 9.12 4.86
CA GLY A 56 11.50 8.58 5.00
C GLY A 56 12.35 8.76 3.74
N TYR A 57 11.80 8.50 2.56
CA TYR A 57 12.51 8.74 1.30
C TYR A 57 12.83 10.22 1.06
N ILE A 58 11.93 11.13 1.41
CA ILE A 58 12.18 12.58 1.30
C ILE A 58 13.29 13.00 2.26
N GLU A 59 13.23 12.57 3.52
CA GLU A 59 14.23 12.93 4.54
C GLU A 59 15.62 12.37 4.21
N MET A 60 15.68 11.14 3.69
CA MET A 60 16.94 10.50 3.29
C MET A 60 17.42 10.90 1.89
N GLY A 61 16.62 11.64 1.11
CA GLY A 61 16.89 11.90 -0.30
C GLY A 61 18.26 12.52 -0.56
N LYS A 62 18.68 13.48 0.28
CA LYS A 62 19.99 14.13 0.16
C LYS A 62 21.14 13.14 0.40
N ILE A 63 21.09 12.39 1.51
CA ILE A 63 22.15 11.45 1.90
C ILE A 63 22.23 10.30 0.88
N ASN A 64 21.08 9.77 0.45
CA ASN A 64 21.03 8.71 -0.56
C ASN A 64 21.65 9.17 -1.89
N LEU A 65 21.41 10.42 -2.29
CA LEU A 65 22.01 10.99 -3.50
C LEU A 65 23.52 11.21 -3.34
N GLU A 66 23.98 11.70 -2.18
CA GLU A 66 25.41 11.86 -1.90
C GLU A 66 26.15 10.53 -1.93
N ILE A 67 25.59 9.49 -1.32
CA ILE A 67 26.11 8.12 -1.37
C ILE A 67 26.15 7.61 -2.81
N SER A 68 25.04 7.70 -3.54
CA SER A 68 24.96 7.25 -4.94
C SER A 68 26.03 7.91 -5.82
N ASN A 69 26.25 9.21 -5.66
CA ASN A 69 27.27 9.94 -6.39
C ASN A 69 28.69 9.51 -6.01
N ALA A 70 28.94 9.19 -4.73
CA ALA A 70 30.25 8.76 -4.26
C ALA A 70 30.67 7.40 -4.85
N PHE A 71 29.71 6.52 -5.16
CA PHE A 71 29.96 5.19 -5.72
C PHE A 71 29.92 5.13 -7.27
N THR A 72 29.55 6.22 -7.95
CA THR A 72 29.41 6.23 -9.42
C THR A 72 30.70 5.83 -10.16
N ALA A 73 31.87 6.27 -9.67
CA ALA A 73 33.15 5.92 -10.29
C ALA A 73 33.43 4.41 -10.20
N SER A 74 33.25 3.82 -9.01
CA SER A 74 33.44 2.38 -8.80
C SER A 74 32.42 1.52 -9.57
N GLU A 75 31.18 1.99 -9.73
CA GLU A 75 30.17 1.29 -10.53
C GLU A 75 30.55 1.26 -12.01
N ASN A 76 31.05 2.38 -12.54
CA ASN A 76 31.51 2.45 -13.93
C ASN A 76 32.74 1.58 -14.18
N GLU A 77 33.69 1.55 -13.25
CA GLU A 77 34.86 0.67 -13.33
C GLU A 77 34.43 -0.81 -13.34
N ALA A 78 33.53 -1.21 -12.44
CA ALA A 78 33.01 -2.57 -12.40
C ALA A 78 32.28 -2.95 -13.70
N LEU A 79 31.50 -2.03 -14.28
CA LEU A 79 30.79 -2.27 -15.54
C LEU A 79 31.75 -2.52 -16.71
N ILE A 80 32.87 -1.78 -16.78
CA ILE A 80 33.91 -1.96 -17.80
C ILE A 80 34.51 -3.38 -17.68
N TYR A 81 34.89 -3.80 -16.48
CA TYR A 81 35.44 -5.15 -16.27
C TYR A 81 34.46 -6.27 -16.64
N ILE A 82 33.16 -6.11 -16.37
CA ILE A 82 32.14 -7.10 -16.73
C ILE A 82 31.94 -7.20 -18.25
N GLN A 83 32.15 -6.11 -18.99
CA GLN A 83 31.96 -6.06 -20.45
C GLN A 83 33.20 -6.50 -21.24
N GLU A 84 34.36 -6.56 -20.60
CA GLU A 84 35.63 -7.01 -21.20
C GLU A 84 35.88 -8.53 -21.02
N GLU A 85 35.05 -9.23 -20.24
CA GLU A 85 34.95 -10.71 -20.17
C GLU A 85 33.98 -11.28 -21.22
#